data_AF-A0A1H8FJZ9-F1
#
_entry.id   AF-A0A1H8FJZ9-F1
#
_cell.length_a   1.000
_cell.length_b   1.000
_cell.length_c   1.000
_cell.angle_alpha   90.00
_cell.angle_beta   90.00
_cell.angle_gamma   90.00
#
_symmetry.space_group_name_H-M   'P 1'
#
loop_
_entity.id
_entity.type
_entity.pdbx_description
1 polymer ?
#
loop_
_entity_poly.entity_id
_entity_poly.type
_entity_poly.pdbx_seq_one_letter_code
_entity_poly.pdbx_strand_id
1 'polypeptide(L)'
;MADMEMEKQGYSGFERFMFFVTPILFTLILLGVLVTLFNFDLRNRALEIGNSIPFLSKVLPDPTAEDGTAVDEGKIKAENSDAKIAELKAMVATKGAALTKATDEKTQLSGQVKALQAEIETLKQAGAEKQLEDAEYQSKISELATMYGKISPSKAAPILESMEMAETVLVLDAMKPDDRVRILEKMTPSKAAEATIMLKDVKTVKDRQIAALQARVNKKESTATQPSTVLSNTQLNTTFSNMDPKRAAELLLKMADVSPSKVLRILNAVTDASRASIIAEMSNLNKDITAQLVSKLMVGK
;
A
#
# COMPACT_ATOMS: atom_id res chain seq x y z
N MET A 1 69.08 -36.20 29.24
CA MET A 1 69.58 -37.58 29.46
C MET A 1 69.71 -37.77 30.96
N ALA A 2 69.54 -39.01 31.42
CA ALA A 2 69.26 -39.45 32.79
C ALA A 2 67.76 -39.40 33.10
N ASP A 3 66.98 -40.36 32.57
CA ASP A 3 66.78 -41.71 33.10
C ASP A 3 66.15 -41.72 34.49
N MET A 4 64.97 -42.34 34.54
CA MET A 4 64.25 -42.71 35.74
C MET A 4 65.11 -43.67 36.57
N GLU A 5 65.62 -43.21 37.71
CA GLU A 5 65.86 -44.12 38.84
C GLU A 5 64.55 -44.32 39.58
N MET A 6 63.79 -45.29 39.05
CA MET A 6 62.67 -45.91 39.71
C MET A 6 63.24 -46.83 40.80
N GLU A 7 63.28 -46.37 42.05
CA GLU A 7 63.34 -47.30 43.18
C GLU A 7 62.04 -48.12 43.18
N LYS A 8 62.17 -49.32 42.64
CA LYS A 8 61.19 -50.39 42.70
C LYS A 8 61.00 -50.82 44.15
N GLN A 9 59.90 -50.37 44.77
CA GLN A 9 59.11 -51.26 45.61
C GLN A 9 57.86 -51.60 44.84
N GLY A 10 57.72 -52.89 44.53
CA GLY A 10 56.69 -53.40 43.63
C GLY A 10 55.30 -53.09 44.16
N TYR A 11 54.64 -52.11 43.54
CA TYR A 11 53.23 -51.82 43.79
C TYR A 11 52.42 -53.06 43.41
N SER A 12 51.93 -53.79 44.41
CA SER A 12 51.21 -55.05 44.21
C SER A 12 49.94 -54.78 43.39
N GLY A 13 49.51 -55.71 42.54
CA GLY A 13 48.32 -55.51 41.68
C GLY A 13 47.07 -55.06 42.44
N PHE A 14 47.00 -55.38 43.74
CA PHE A 14 45.98 -54.90 44.66
C PHE A 14 46.09 -53.40 45.01
N GLU A 15 47.29 -52.85 45.15
CA GLU A 15 47.50 -51.43 45.44
C GLU A 15 47.15 -50.55 44.22
N ARG A 16 47.40 -51.03 42.99
CA ARG A 16 46.89 -50.37 41.76
C ARG A 16 45.36 -50.41 41.65
N PHE A 17 44.74 -51.50 42.09
CA PHE A 17 43.29 -51.62 42.17
C PHE A 17 42.71 -50.66 43.22
N MET A 18 43.30 -50.59 44.42
CA MET A 18 42.87 -49.69 45.48
C MET A 18 43.05 -48.20 45.09
N PHE A 19 44.11 -47.86 44.34
CA PHE A 19 44.32 -46.51 43.81
C PHE A 19 43.24 -46.09 42.81
N PHE A 20 42.71 -47.01 41.99
CA PHE A 20 41.59 -46.74 41.08
C PHE A 20 40.21 -46.78 41.74
N VAL A 21 40.02 -47.65 42.73
CA VAL A 21 38.74 -47.80 43.44
C VAL A 21 38.49 -46.65 44.41
N THR A 22 39.53 -46.10 45.04
CA THR A 22 39.38 -45.03 46.04
C THR A 22 38.70 -43.77 45.47
N PRO A 23 39.08 -43.22 44.29
CA PRO A 23 38.37 -42.10 43.68
C PRO A 23 36.92 -42.42 43.31
N ILE A 24 36.64 -43.64 42.82
CA ILE A 24 35.30 -44.08 42.42
C ILE A 24 34.39 -44.25 43.64
N LEU A 25 34.91 -44.81 44.73
CA LEU A 25 34.18 -44.97 45.96
C LEU A 25 33.85 -43.61 46.59
N PHE A 26 34.81 -42.68 46.58
CA PHE A 26 34.61 -41.33 47.09
C PHE A 26 33.53 -40.58 46.30
N THR A 27 33.54 -40.67 44.97
CA THR A 27 32.51 -40.03 44.15
C THR A 27 31.14 -40.65 44.38
N LEU A 28 31.03 -41.97 44.52
CA LEU A 28 29.77 -42.65 44.85
C LEU A 28 29.22 -42.25 46.22
N ILE A 29 30.08 -42.08 47.23
CA ILE A 29 29.65 -41.62 48.56
C ILE A 29 29.14 -40.18 48.46
N LEU A 30 29.86 -39.30 47.77
CA LEU A 30 29.48 -37.89 47.62
C LEU A 30 28.16 -37.75 46.84
N LEU A 31 28.00 -38.54 45.76
CA LEU A 31 26.74 -38.64 45.02
C LEU A 31 25.61 -39.21 45.89
N GLY A 32 25.89 -40.23 46.70
CA GLY A 32 24.94 -40.80 47.64
C GLY A 32 24.42 -39.77 48.64
N VAL A 33 25.32 -39.01 49.25
CA VAL A 33 24.95 -37.90 50.16
C VAL A 33 24.09 -36.87 49.44
N LEU A 34 24.47 -36.48 48.21
CA LEU A 34 23.70 -35.55 47.40
C LEU A 34 22.27 -36.07 47.14
N VAL A 35 22.13 -37.34 46.75
CA VAL A 35 20.83 -37.97 46.49
C VAL A 35 19.97 -38.04 47.76
N THR A 36 20.58 -38.36 48.92
CA THR A 36 19.84 -38.43 50.19
C THR A 36 19.31 -37.08 50.68
N LEU A 37 19.95 -35.97 50.31
CA LEU A 37 19.48 -34.62 50.66
C LEU A 37 18.35 -34.12 49.75
N PHE A 38 18.34 -34.54 48.48
CA PHE A 38 17.37 -34.05 47.49
C PHE A 38 16.12 -34.92 47.35
N ASN A 39 16.16 -36.20 47.77
CA ASN A 39 15.04 -37.12 47.54
C ASN A 39 14.82 -38.09 48.72
N PHE A 40 13.81 -37.78 49.54
CA PHE A 40 13.46 -38.56 50.74
C PHE A 40 12.98 -39.99 50.41
N ASP A 41 12.32 -40.21 49.26
CA ASP A 41 11.82 -41.53 48.87
C ASP A 41 12.94 -42.49 48.44
N LEU A 42 13.99 -41.97 47.78
CA LEU A 42 15.16 -42.77 47.41
C LEU A 42 16.02 -43.12 48.63
N ARG A 43 16.10 -42.22 49.61
CA ARG A 43 16.78 -42.47 50.90
C ARG A 43 16.14 -43.67 51.62
N ASN A 44 14.82 -43.71 51.71
CA ASN A 44 14.11 -44.81 52.39
C ASN A 44 14.32 -46.15 51.68
N ARG A 45 14.26 -46.18 50.34
CA ARG A 45 14.55 -47.39 49.55
C ARG A 45 16.01 -47.85 49.64
N ALA A 46 16.96 -46.91 49.70
CA ALA A 46 18.38 -47.22 49.86
C ALA A 46 18.69 -47.79 51.26
N LEU A 47 18.05 -47.26 52.31
CA LEU A 47 18.15 -47.80 53.67
C LEU A 47 17.53 -49.21 53.77
N GLU A 48 16.42 -49.47 53.07
CA GLU A 48 15.76 -50.79 53.02
C GLU A 48 16.65 -51.85 52.33
N ILE A 49 17.30 -51.49 51.22
CA ILE A 49 18.25 -52.37 50.52
C ILE A 49 19.52 -52.58 51.36
N GLY A 50 20.02 -51.52 52.03
CA GLY A 50 21.19 -51.60 52.91
C GLY A 50 20.96 -52.47 54.15
N ASN A 51 19.75 -52.46 54.70
CA ASN A 51 19.37 -53.28 55.86
C ASN A 51 19.21 -54.78 55.50
N SER A 52 19.05 -55.10 54.21
CA SER A 52 18.89 -56.47 53.70
C SER A 52 20.22 -57.22 53.51
N ILE A 53 21.36 -56.55 53.71
CA ILE A 53 22.69 -57.17 53.60
C ILE A 53 23.20 -57.55 55.00
N PRO A 54 23.47 -58.84 55.28
CA PRO A 54 23.91 -59.30 56.59
C PRO A 54 25.36 -58.84 56.87
N PHE A 55 25.49 -57.66 57.48
CA PHE A 55 26.61 -57.08 58.26
C PHE A 55 26.41 -55.56 58.43
N LEU A 56 25.67 -54.92 57.51
CA LEU A 56 25.45 -53.47 57.47
C LEU A 56 24.26 -53.01 58.34
N SER A 57 23.35 -53.92 58.68
CA SER A 57 22.14 -53.65 59.48
C SER A 57 22.40 -53.11 60.89
N LYS A 58 23.61 -53.30 61.45
CA LYS A 58 23.94 -52.85 62.82
C LYS A 58 24.51 -51.43 62.91
N VAL A 59 24.92 -50.84 61.77
CA VAL A 59 25.58 -49.53 61.71
C VAL A 59 24.68 -48.48 61.04
N LEU A 60 23.66 -48.93 60.30
CA LEU A 60 22.70 -48.06 59.62
C LEU A 60 21.55 -47.67 60.57
N PRO A 61 21.20 -46.37 60.67
CA PRO A 61 20.03 -45.92 61.42
C PRO A 61 18.73 -46.48 60.84
N ASP A 62 17.82 -46.94 61.70
CA ASP A 62 16.49 -47.38 61.28
C ASP A 62 15.73 -46.25 60.57
N PRO A 63 14.94 -46.55 59.52
CA PRO A 63 14.12 -45.56 58.86
C PRO A 63 13.17 -44.95 59.89
N THR A 64 13.35 -43.66 60.17
CA THR A 64 12.50 -42.91 61.10
C THR A 64 11.07 -42.91 60.58
N ALA A 65 10.23 -43.72 61.20
CA ALA A 65 8.78 -43.64 61.12
C ALA A 65 8.29 -43.20 62.49
N GLU A 66 8.32 -41.91 62.82
CA GLU A 66 7.54 -41.38 63.94
C GLU A 66 7.08 -39.94 63.71
N ASP A 67 5.76 -39.80 63.72
CA ASP A 67 4.96 -38.80 64.44
C ASP A 67 5.72 -37.59 65.02
N GLY A 68 5.71 -36.51 64.24
CA GLY A 68 5.92 -35.15 64.74
C GLY A 68 4.61 -34.36 64.61
N THR A 69 4.10 -33.87 65.73
CA THR A 69 3.11 -32.78 65.88
C THR A 69 2.44 -32.29 64.60
N ALA A 70 1.15 -32.60 64.44
CA ALA A 70 0.30 -32.17 63.33
C ALA A 70 0.25 -30.63 63.19
N VAL A 71 1.27 -30.05 62.59
CA VAL A 71 1.06 -29.07 61.54
C VAL A 71 0.49 -29.90 60.40
N ASP A 72 -0.73 -29.60 59.99
CA ASP A 72 -1.43 -30.31 58.93
C ASP A 72 -0.66 -30.10 57.61
N GLU A 73 0.42 -30.85 57.41
CA GLU A 73 1.22 -30.87 56.19
C GLU A 73 0.36 -31.30 55.00
N GLY A 74 -0.71 -32.07 55.25
CA GLY A 74 -1.78 -32.36 54.30
C GLY A 74 -2.47 -31.09 53.81
N LYS A 75 -2.90 -30.19 54.71
CA LYS A 75 -3.48 -28.89 54.33
C LYS A 75 -2.49 -27.92 53.71
N ILE A 76 -1.25 -27.81 54.20
CA ILE A 76 -0.27 -26.88 53.60
C ILE A 76 0.21 -27.37 52.22
N LYS A 77 0.29 -28.68 52.00
CA LYS A 77 0.64 -29.28 50.70
C LYS A 77 -0.56 -29.30 49.75
N ALA A 78 -1.79 -29.45 50.25
CA ALA A 78 -3.01 -29.30 49.48
C ALA A 78 -3.23 -27.84 49.06
N GLU A 79 -3.12 -26.86 49.96
CA GLU A 79 -3.23 -25.43 49.63
C GLU A 79 -2.15 -24.98 48.64
N ASN A 80 -0.90 -25.44 48.80
CA ASN A 80 0.16 -25.15 47.82
C ASN A 80 -0.08 -25.82 46.46
N SER A 81 -0.68 -27.02 46.44
CA SER A 81 -0.99 -27.72 45.19
C SER A 81 -2.19 -27.09 44.49
N ASP A 82 -3.23 -26.70 45.24
CA ASP A 82 -4.39 -25.99 44.73
C ASP A 82 -4.01 -24.59 44.21
N ALA A 83 -3.12 -23.89 44.92
CA ALA A 83 -2.54 -22.64 44.45
C ALA A 83 -1.73 -22.83 43.15
N LYS A 84 -0.93 -23.90 43.05
CA LYS A 84 -0.19 -24.25 41.80
C LYS A 84 -1.15 -24.57 40.66
N ILE A 85 -2.23 -25.30 40.92
CA ILE A 85 -3.23 -25.66 39.93
C ILE A 85 -3.99 -24.42 39.46
N ALA A 86 -4.32 -23.51 40.37
CA ALA A 86 -4.93 -22.22 40.03
C ALA A 86 -3.98 -21.35 39.19
N GLU A 87 -2.69 -21.28 39.54
CA GLU A 87 -1.66 -20.57 38.78
C GLU A 87 -1.45 -21.17 37.38
N LEU A 88 -1.37 -22.50 37.28
CA LEU A 88 -1.25 -23.20 36.00
C LEU A 88 -2.49 -22.99 35.12
N LYS A 89 -3.70 -23.03 35.69
CA LYS A 89 -4.94 -22.70 34.97
C LYS A 89 -4.94 -21.26 34.48
N ALA A 90 -4.50 -20.31 35.32
CA ALA A 90 -4.36 -18.91 34.92
C ALA A 90 -3.31 -18.72 33.81
N MET A 91 -2.18 -19.44 33.87
CA MET A 91 -1.14 -19.39 32.84
C MET A 91 -1.62 -20.01 31.52
N VAL A 92 -2.37 -21.11 31.56
CA VAL A 92 -2.98 -21.72 30.36
C VAL A 92 -4.02 -20.79 29.76
N ALA A 93 -4.87 -20.16 30.58
CA ALA A 93 -5.83 -19.16 30.09
C ALA A 93 -5.14 -17.95 29.46
N THR A 94 -4.07 -17.45 30.08
CA THR A 94 -3.28 -16.31 29.57
C THR A 94 -2.56 -16.65 28.28
N LYS A 95 -1.91 -17.83 28.21
CA LYS A 95 -1.25 -18.31 26.99
C LYS A 95 -2.25 -18.62 25.87
N GLY A 96 -3.43 -19.14 26.21
CA GLY A 96 -4.54 -19.32 25.28
C GLY A 96 -4.99 -17.99 24.67
N ALA A 97 -5.21 -16.97 25.49
CA ALA A 97 -5.57 -15.62 25.03
C ALA A 97 -4.45 -14.95 24.20
N ALA A 98 -3.18 -15.18 24.55
CA ALA A 98 -2.05 -14.69 23.76
C ALA A 98 -1.95 -15.40 22.39
N LEU A 99 -2.24 -16.71 22.34
CA LEU A 99 -2.28 -17.49 21.10
C LEU A 99 -3.42 -17.07 20.19
N THR A 100 -4.61 -16.81 20.72
CA THR A 100 -5.73 -16.29 19.92
C THR A 100 -5.39 -14.92 19.36
N LYS A 101 -4.86 -14.01 20.19
CA LYS A 101 -4.43 -12.67 19.75
C LYS A 101 -3.36 -12.73 18.66
N ALA A 102 -2.33 -13.56 18.83
CA ALA A 102 -1.28 -13.74 17.82
C ALA A 102 -1.81 -14.38 16.53
N THR A 103 -2.80 -15.26 16.63
CA THR A 103 -3.46 -15.87 15.46
C THR A 103 -4.32 -14.86 14.71
N ASP A 104 -5.04 -14.00 15.43
CA ASP A 104 -5.85 -12.91 14.86
C ASP A 104 -4.95 -11.87 14.19
N GLU A 105 -3.86 -11.45 14.84
CA GLU A 105 -2.85 -10.55 14.27
C GLU A 105 -2.20 -11.14 13.01
N LYS A 106 -1.85 -12.43 13.03
CA LYS A 106 -1.30 -13.13 11.85
C LYS A 106 -2.32 -13.21 10.72
N THR A 107 -3.59 -13.42 11.02
CA THR A 107 -4.68 -13.45 10.03
C THR A 107 -4.89 -12.07 9.42
N GLN A 108 -4.89 -11.03 10.25
CA GLN A 108 -4.99 -9.64 9.80
C GLN A 108 -3.79 -9.23 8.94
N LEU A 109 -2.57 -9.51 9.39
CA LEU A 109 -1.34 -9.26 8.63
C LEU A 109 -1.33 -10.03 7.30
N SER A 110 -1.74 -11.30 7.30
CA SER A 110 -1.85 -12.07 6.06
C SER A 110 -2.89 -11.48 5.11
N GLY A 111 -4.00 -10.95 5.63
CA GLY A 111 -5.01 -10.22 4.85
C GLY A 111 -4.44 -8.94 4.23
N GLN A 112 -3.72 -8.13 5.02
CA GLN A 112 -3.08 -6.91 4.55
C GLN A 112 -2.01 -7.19 3.48
N VAL A 113 -1.18 -8.22 3.67
CA VAL A 113 -0.18 -8.63 2.67
C VAL A 113 -0.85 -9.04 1.35
N LYS A 114 -1.94 -9.81 1.40
CA LYS A 114 -2.70 -10.17 0.19
C LYS A 114 -3.32 -8.94 -0.50
N ALA A 115 -3.87 -8.01 0.28
CA ALA A 115 -4.44 -6.77 -0.26
C ALA A 115 -3.36 -5.90 -0.92
N LEU A 116 -2.21 -5.71 -0.27
CA LEU A 116 -1.08 -4.96 -0.82
C LEU A 116 -0.49 -5.64 -2.06
N GLN A 117 -0.43 -6.98 -2.10
CA GLN A 117 0.01 -7.71 -3.30
C GLN A 117 -0.95 -7.47 -4.48
N ALA A 118 -2.26 -7.54 -4.24
CA ALA A 118 -3.26 -7.27 -5.27
C ALA A 118 -3.21 -5.81 -5.76
N GLU A 119 -2.97 -4.85 -4.86
CA GLU A 119 -2.78 -3.44 -5.21
C GLU A 119 -1.51 -3.24 -6.05
N ILE A 120 -0.39 -3.86 -5.68
CA ILE A 120 0.86 -3.81 -6.46
C ILE A 120 0.66 -4.41 -7.86
N GLU A 121 -0.07 -5.52 -7.97
CA GLU A 121 -0.34 -6.16 -9.26
C GLU A 121 -1.24 -5.28 -10.14
N THR A 122 -2.27 -4.67 -9.56
CA THR A 122 -3.14 -3.70 -10.24
C THR A 122 -2.36 -2.48 -10.71
N LEU A 123 -1.50 -1.92 -9.86
CA LEU A 123 -0.65 -0.76 -10.22
C LEU A 123 0.38 -1.12 -11.30
N LYS A 124 0.94 -2.34 -11.27
CA LYS A 124 1.84 -2.83 -12.32
C LYS A 124 1.13 -2.98 -13.66
N GLN A 125 -0.07 -3.55 -13.66
CA GLN A 125 -0.89 -3.70 -14.88
C GLN A 125 -1.28 -2.33 -15.46
N ALA A 126 -1.79 -1.41 -14.62
CA ALA A 126 -2.11 -0.04 -15.04
C ALA A 126 -0.87 0.74 -15.51
N GLY A 127 0.31 0.47 -14.93
CA GLY A 127 1.59 1.01 -15.38
C GLY A 127 2.02 0.45 -16.75
N ALA A 128 1.83 -0.85 -16.99
CA ALA A 128 2.17 -1.51 -18.25
C ALA A 128 1.25 -1.06 -19.40
N GLU A 129 -0.06 -0.93 -19.16
CA GLU A 129 -1.01 -0.41 -20.13
C GLU A 129 -0.67 1.03 -20.53
N LYS A 130 -0.38 1.90 -19.56
CA LYS A 130 0.07 3.28 -19.83
C LYS A 130 1.40 3.33 -20.59
N GLN A 131 2.35 2.42 -20.29
CA GLN A 131 3.61 2.36 -21.03
C GLN A 131 3.41 1.92 -22.49
N LEU A 132 2.47 1.02 -22.76
CA LEU A 132 2.12 0.62 -24.12
C LEU A 132 1.49 1.79 -24.89
N GLU A 133 0.55 2.51 -24.28
CA GLU A 133 -0.09 3.68 -24.89
C GLU A 133 0.93 4.82 -25.12
N ASP A 134 1.80 5.09 -24.14
CA ASP A 134 2.91 6.05 -24.25
C ASP A 134 3.88 5.65 -25.37
N ALA A 135 4.19 4.35 -25.53
CA ALA A 135 5.09 3.84 -26.56
C ALA A 135 4.49 3.94 -27.97
N GLU A 136 3.21 3.63 -28.14
CA GLU A 136 2.51 3.82 -29.43
C GLU A 136 2.44 5.29 -29.81
N TYR A 137 2.16 6.16 -28.84
CA TYR A 137 2.11 7.60 -29.06
C TYR A 137 3.50 8.17 -29.41
N GLN A 138 4.55 7.76 -28.69
CA GLN A 138 5.93 8.14 -28.98
C GLN A 138 6.37 7.63 -30.37
N SER A 139 5.95 6.42 -30.76
CA SER A 139 6.20 5.86 -32.09
C SER A 139 5.58 6.73 -33.20
N LYS A 140 4.32 7.16 -33.02
CA LYS A 140 3.64 8.07 -33.96
C LYS A 140 4.35 9.43 -34.06
N ILE A 141 4.81 9.98 -32.95
CA ILE A 141 5.60 11.24 -32.97
C ILE A 141 6.92 11.04 -33.71
N SER A 142 7.62 9.94 -33.46
CA SER A 142 8.88 9.61 -34.15
C SER A 142 8.69 9.41 -35.65
N GLU A 143 7.57 8.79 -36.06
CA GLU A 143 7.21 8.63 -37.46
C GLU A 143 6.93 9.98 -38.13
N LEU A 144 6.16 10.85 -37.48
CA LEU A 144 5.92 12.22 -37.94
C LEU A 144 7.23 13.01 -38.08
N ALA A 145 8.10 12.96 -37.07
CA ALA A 145 9.40 13.61 -37.11
C ALA A 145 10.26 13.11 -38.28
N THR A 146 10.23 11.81 -38.54
CA THR A 146 10.93 11.21 -39.69
C THR A 146 10.33 11.65 -41.03
N MET A 147 9.01 11.75 -41.12
CA MET A 147 8.31 12.20 -42.33
C MET A 147 8.64 13.66 -42.65
N TYR A 148 8.58 14.54 -41.64
CA TYR A 148 8.93 15.95 -41.79
C TYR A 148 10.42 16.18 -42.06
N GLY A 149 11.31 15.34 -41.51
CA GLY A 149 12.75 15.40 -41.83
C GLY A 149 13.08 14.95 -43.25
N LYS A 150 12.24 14.12 -43.89
CA LYS A 150 12.41 13.64 -45.27
C LYS A 150 11.94 14.64 -46.34
N ILE A 151 11.11 15.61 -45.99
CA ILE A 151 10.69 16.67 -46.92
C ILE A 151 11.64 17.87 -46.81
N SER A 152 11.62 18.75 -47.82
CA SER A 152 12.52 19.92 -47.83
C SER A 152 12.21 20.86 -46.65
N PRO A 153 13.22 21.36 -45.91
CA PRO A 153 13.01 22.23 -44.75
C PRO A 153 12.13 23.46 -45.03
N SER A 154 12.26 24.07 -46.22
CA SER A 154 11.43 25.21 -46.64
C SER A 154 9.95 24.90 -46.81
N LYS A 155 9.57 23.62 -46.89
CA LYS A 155 8.17 23.16 -46.93
C LYS A 155 7.71 22.64 -45.57
N ALA A 156 8.61 21.98 -44.83
CA ALA A 156 8.32 21.50 -43.48
C ALA A 156 8.07 22.64 -42.49
N ALA A 157 8.91 23.67 -42.52
CA ALA A 157 8.86 24.76 -41.54
C ALA A 157 7.50 25.48 -41.53
N PRO A 158 6.92 25.94 -42.67
CA PRO A 158 5.61 26.58 -42.66
C PRO A 158 4.47 25.66 -42.17
N ILE A 159 4.56 24.35 -42.44
CA ILE A 159 3.59 23.36 -41.96
C ILE A 159 3.67 23.25 -40.43
N LEU A 160 4.88 23.09 -39.90
CA LEU A 160 5.13 23.00 -38.46
C LEU A 160 4.82 24.30 -37.72
N GLU A 161 4.96 25.46 -38.36
CA GLU A 161 4.55 26.75 -37.78
C GLU A 161 3.04 26.95 -37.72
N SER A 162 2.31 26.29 -38.63
CA SER A 162 0.85 26.31 -38.67
C SER A 162 0.23 25.37 -37.63
N MET A 163 1.03 24.45 -37.09
CA MET A 163 0.66 23.60 -35.96
C MET A 163 0.63 24.40 -34.66
N GLU A 164 0.13 23.76 -33.61
CA GLU A 164 0.23 24.34 -32.28
C GLU A 164 1.66 24.20 -31.74
N MET A 165 2.16 25.24 -31.07
CA MET A 165 3.56 25.31 -30.64
C MET A 165 3.98 24.08 -29.81
N ALA A 166 3.11 23.58 -28.94
CA ALA A 166 3.37 22.38 -28.14
C ALA A 166 3.52 21.11 -29.00
N GLU A 167 2.70 20.95 -30.05
CA GLU A 167 2.80 19.83 -30.99
C GLU A 167 4.06 19.96 -31.87
N THR A 168 4.37 21.17 -32.31
CA THR A 168 5.59 21.47 -33.08
C THR A 168 6.84 21.09 -32.29
N VAL A 169 6.90 21.45 -31.01
CA VAL A 169 8.02 21.12 -30.13
C VAL A 169 8.17 19.62 -29.94
N LEU A 170 7.07 18.86 -29.78
CA LEU A 170 7.13 17.39 -29.69
C LEU A 170 7.73 16.75 -30.94
N VAL A 171 7.33 17.21 -32.12
CA VAL A 171 7.86 16.70 -33.40
C VAL A 171 9.32 17.10 -33.59
N LEU A 172 9.70 18.35 -33.26
CA LEU A 172 11.08 18.82 -33.35
C LEU A 172 12.00 18.08 -32.36
N ASP A 173 11.53 17.79 -31.15
CA ASP A 173 12.30 17.06 -30.13
C ASP A 173 12.64 15.63 -30.58
N ALA A 174 11.67 14.94 -31.19
CA ALA A 174 11.83 13.59 -31.73
C ALA A 174 12.58 13.53 -33.08
N MET A 175 12.92 14.68 -33.67
CA MET A 175 13.63 14.76 -34.94
C MET A 175 15.15 14.65 -34.75
N LYS A 176 15.85 14.21 -35.80
CA LYS A 176 17.31 14.25 -35.82
C LYS A 176 17.82 15.69 -35.67
N PRO A 177 18.91 15.93 -34.92
CA PRO A 177 19.44 17.27 -34.70
C PRO A 177 19.66 18.08 -35.98
N ASP A 178 20.23 17.48 -37.02
CA ASP A 178 20.52 18.16 -38.29
C ASP A 178 19.24 18.54 -39.06
N ASP A 179 18.22 17.70 -39.03
CA ASP A 179 16.92 18.00 -39.64
C ASP A 179 16.21 19.12 -38.88
N ARG A 180 16.24 19.04 -37.54
CA ARG A 180 15.67 20.06 -36.65
C ARG A 180 16.31 21.43 -36.88
N VAL A 181 17.64 21.52 -36.94
CA VAL A 181 18.35 22.80 -37.17
C VAL A 181 17.93 23.39 -38.51
N ARG A 182 17.94 22.59 -39.59
CA ARG A 182 17.57 23.05 -40.93
C ARG A 182 16.11 23.51 -41.02
N ILE A 183 15.21 22.91 -40.24
CA ILE A 183 13.81 23.36 -40.15
C ILE A 183 13.72 24.66 -39.36
N LEU A 184 14.36 24.75 -38.19
CA LEU A 184 14.38 25.98 -37.37
C LEU A 184 14.93 27.18 -38.15
N GLU A 185 15.93 26.97 -39.01
CA GLU A 185 16.46 27.99 -39.93
C GLU A 185 15.44 28.51 -40.96
N LYS A 186 14.43 27.70 -41.29
CA LYS A 186 13.37 28.06 -42.25
C LYS A 186 12.07 28.52 -41.58
N MET A 187 12.01 28.49 -40.25
CA MET A 187 10.93 29.08 -39.48
C MET A 187 11.13 30.59 -39.33
N THR A 188 10.04 31.28 -39.01
CA THR A 188 10.03 32.66 -38.55
C THR A 188 10.83 32.80 -37.25
N PRO A 189 11.61 33.87 -37.07
CA PRO A 189 12.47 34.05 -35.90
C PRO A 189 11.72 33.98 -34.57
N SER A 190 10.49 34.51 -34.53
CA SER A 190 9.64 34.49 -33.34
C SER A 190 9.25 33.06 -32.95
N LYS A 191 8.77 32.25 -33.93
CA LYS A 191 8.35 30.87 -33.68
C LYS A 191 9.52 29.95 -33.36
N ALA A 192 10.67 30.15 -34.02
CA ALA A 192 11.88 29.39 -33.72
C ALA A 192 12.38 29.67 -32.29
N ALA A 193 12.35 30.92 -31.84
CA ALA A 193 12.73 31.29 -30.47
C ALA A 193 11.80 30.66 -29.43
N GLU A 194 10.49 30.74 -29.65
CA GLU A 194 9.47 30.14 -28.78
C GLU A 194 9.65 28.62 -28.69
N ALA A 195 9.82 27.94 -29.83
CA ALA A 195 10.07 26.50 -29.88
C ALA A 195 11.36 26.12 -29.14
N THR A 196 12.43 26.91 -29.27
CA THR A 196 13.72 26.64 -28.63
C THR A 196 13.65 26.79 -27.10
N ILE A 197 12.89 27.77 -26.60
CA ILE A 197 12.63 27.92 -25.15
C ILE A 197 11.90 26.70 -24.62
N MET A 198 10.84 26.26 -25.31
CA MET A 198 10.08 25.07 -24.91
C MET A 198 10.88 23.77 -25.02
N LEU A 199 11.80 23.69 -25.98
CA LEU A 199 12.76 22.58 -26.10
C LEU A 199 13.76 22.59 -24.94
N LYS A 200 14.22 23.75 -24.49
CA LYS A 200 15.17 23.91 -23.36
C LYS A 200 14.56 23.54 -22.02
N ASP A 201 13.31 23.93 -21.77
CA ASP A 201 12.66 23.77 -20.45
C ASP A 201 12.10 22.35 -20.24
N VAL A 202 12.88 21.32 -20.57
CA VAL A 202 12.50 19.89 -20.57
C VAL A 202 11.98 19.45 -19.18
N LYS A 203 10.67 19.61 -18.97
CA LYS A 203 9.89 18.76 -18.09
C LYS A 203 9.62 17.44 -18.81
N THR A 204 9.35 16.39 -18.05
CA THR A 204 9.22 15.01 -18.54
C THR A 204 8.29 14.95 -19.76
N VAL A 205 8.56 14.04 -20.71
CA VAL A 205 7.78 13.88 -21.96
C VAL A 205 6.25 13.83 -21.68
N LYS A 206 5.85 13.29 -20.53
CA LYS A 206 4.47 13.25 -20.03
C LYS A 206 3.84 14.63 -19.81
N ASP A 207 4.59 15.58 -19.26
CA ASP A 207 4.11 16.94 -19.03
C ASP A 207 3.89 17.67 -20.37
N ARG A 208 4.73 17.39 -21.38
CA ARG A 208 4.55 17.91 -22.75
C ARG A 208 3.35 17.29 -23.46
N GLN A 209 3.12 15.99 -23.29
CA GLN A 209 1.95 15.30 -23.84
C GLN A 209 0.65 15.88 -23.27
N ILE A 210 0.60 16.12 -21.96
CA ILE A 210 -0.57 16.74 -21.31
C ILE A 210 -0.75 18.19 -21.80
N ALA A 211 0.33 18.98 -21.85
CA ALA A 211 0.26 20.35 -22.34
C ALA A 211 -0.19 20.42 -23.81
N ALA A 212 0.34 19.56 -24.68
CA ALA A 212 -0.06 19.50 -26.09
C ALA A 212 -1.52 19.05 -26.27
N LEU A 213 -1.98 18.07 -25.49
CA LEU A 213 -3.37 17.63 -25.51
C LEU A 213 -4.32 18.73 -25.00
N GLN A 214 -3.98 19.42 -23.91
CA GLN A 214 -4.75 20.55 -23.39
C GLN A 214 -4.79 21.71 -24.37
N ALA A 215 -3.66 22.04 -25.00
CA ALA A 215 -3.56 23.09 -25.99
C ALA A 215 -4.42 22.73 -27.22
N ARG A 216 -4.40 21.47 -27.67
CA ARG A 216 -5.25 20.98 -28.76
C ARG A 216 -6.74 21.00 -28.41
N VAL A 217 -7.10 20.69 -27.16
CA VAL A 217 -8.49 20.83 -26.66
C VAL A 217 -8.89 22.30 -26.69
N ASN A 218 -8.07 23.19 -26.12
CA ASN A 218 -8.33 24.63 -26.12
C ASN A 218 -8.42 25.18 -27.55
N LYS A 219 -7.58 24.74 -28.48
CA LYS A 219 -7.63 25.12 -29.90
C LYS A 219 -8.86 24.56 -30.59
N LYS A 220 -9.32 23.35 -30.28
CA LYS A 220 -10.59 22.80 -30.81
C LYS A 220 -11.81 23.54 -30.26
N GLU A 221 -11.79 23.93 -29.00
CA GLU A 221 -12.79 24.83 -28.39
C GLU A 221 -12.73 26.24 -29.02
N SER A 222 -11.53 26.74 -29.33
CA SER A 222 -11.32 28.05 -29.95
C SER A 222 -11.61 28.06 -31.46
N THR A 223 -11.41 26.95 -32.17
CA THR A 223 -11.70 26.81 -33.61
C THR A 223 -13.19 26.53 -33.86
N ALA A 224 -13.91 26.03 -32.85
CA ALA A 224 -15.38 26.11 -32.79
C ALA A 224 -15.88 27.55 -32.55
N THR A 225 -14.97 28.50 -32.33
CA THR A 225 -15.26 29.92 -32.09
C THR A 225 -14.62 30.77 -33.19
N GLN A 226 -15.21 30.73 -34.39
CA GLN A 226 -15.40 32.00 -35.09
C GLN A 226 -16.04 32.98 -34.10
N PRO A 227 -15.78 34.31 -34.14
CA PRO A 227 -16.41 35.27 -33.26
C PRO A 227 -17.91 35.26 -33.52
N SER A 228 -18.62 34.35 -32.87
CA SER A 228 -20.06 34.36 -32.88
C SER A 228 -20.43 35.54 -32.01
N THR A 229 -21.22 36.44 -32.58
CA THR A 229 -21.95 37.51 -31.89
C THR A 229 -22.95 36.94 -30.86
N VAL A 230 -22.75 35.71 -30.39
CA VAL A 230 -23.69 34.89 -29.65
C VAL A 230 -22.97 34.25 -28.47
N LEU A 231 -23.45 34.53 -27.26
CA LEU A 231 -22.89 34.05 -26.00
C LEU A 231 -22.70 32.52 -25.99
N SER A 232 -21.54 32.04 -25.53
CA SER A 232 -21.26 30.60 -25.42
C SER A 232 -22.16 29.92 -24.37
N ASN A 233 -22.32 28.59 -24.45
CA ASN A 233 -23.14 27.86 -23.47
C ASN A 233 -22.63 28.05 -22.03
N THR A 234 -21.31 28.14 -21.83
CA THR A 234 -20.70 28.43 -20.53
C THR A 234 -21.07 29.83 -20.03
N GLN A 235 -21.06 30.83 -20.91
CA GLN A 235 -21.46 32.20 -20.57
C GLN A 235 -22.96 32.30 -20.27
N LEU A 236 -23.80 31.61 -21.05
CA LEU A 236 -25.24 31.51 -20.79
C LEU A 236 -25.52 30.83 -19.45
N ASN A 237 -24.88 29.69 -19.18
CA ASN A 237 -25.00 29.00 -17.90
C ASN A 237 -24.62 29.91 -16.73
N THR A 238 -23.47 30.58 -16.83
CA THR A 238 -22.97 31.48 -15.77
C THR A 238 -23.93 32.64 -15.53
N THR A 239 -24.47 33.24 -16.60
CA THR A 239 -25.40 34.38 -16.49
C THR A 239 -26.72 33.98 -15.85
N PHE A 240 -27.35 32.91 -16.33
CA PHE A 240 -28.69 32.52 -15.88
C PHE A 240 -28.68 31.71 -14.59
N SER A 241 -27.59 31.03 -14.23
CA SER A 241 -27.45 30.37 -12.93
C SER A 241 -27.15 31.35 -11.79
N ASN A 242 -26.52 32.49 -12.09
CA ASN A 242 -26.27 33.55 -11.11
C ASN A 242 -27.41 34.60 -11.05
N MET A 243 -28.39 34.50 -11.94
CA MET A 243 -29.57 35.38 -11.96
C MET A 243 -30.66 34.82 -11.04
N ASP A 244 -31.40 35.71 -10.39
CA ASP A 244 -32.59 35.33 -9.62
C ASP A 244 -33.58 34.53 -10.50
N PRO A 245 -34.04 33.33 -10.06
CA PRO A 245 -34.86 32.45 -10.89
C PRO A 245 -36.17 33.08 -11.37
N LYS A 246 -36.79 33.94 -10.56
CA LYS A 246 -38.04 34.61 -10.92
C LYS A 246 -37.81 35.66 -12.00
N ARG A 247 -36.72 36.42 -11.90
CA ARG A 247 -36.31 37.39 -12.95
C ARG A 247 -35.90 36.71 -14.25
N ALA A 248 -35.17 35.61 -14.15
CA ALA A 248 -34.85 34.80 -15.31
C ALA A 248 -36.11 34.26 -16.00
N ALA A 249 -37.08 33.75 -15.23
CA ALA A 249 -38.36 33.26 -15.75
C ALA A 249 -39.17 34.35 -16.48
N GLU A 250 -39.32 35.54 -15.88
CA GLU A 250 -40.01 36.67 -16.50
C GLU A 250 -39.36 37.08 -17.83
N LEU A 251 -38.03 37.13 -17.87
CA LEU A 251 -37.27 37.48 -19.07
C LEU A 251 -37.39 36.42 -20.16
N LEU A 252 -37.25 35.14 -19.79
CA LEU A 252 -37.33 34.02 -20.74
C LEU A 252 -38.73 33.86 -21.32
N LEU A 253 -39.78 34.11 -20.54
CA LEU A 253 -41.16 34.09 -21.04
C LEU A 253 -41.40 35.21 -22.06
N LYS A 254 -40.98 36.45 -21.76
CA LYS A 254 -41.06 37.56 -22.73
C LYS A 254 -40.26 37.29 -24.00
N MET A 255 -39.13 36.61 -23.87
CA MET A 255 -38.29 36.24 -25.01
C MET A 255 -38.84 35.05 -25.79
N ALA A 256 -39.67 34.20 -25.17
CA ALA A 256 -40.28 33.05 -25.83
C ALA A 256 -41.25 33.48 -26.94
N ASP A 257 -41.93 34.62 -26.76
CA ASP A 257 -42.84 35.19 -27.76
C ASP A 257 -42.11 35.66 -29.02
N VAL A 258 -40.87 36.14 -28.88
CA VAL A 258 -40.07 36.69 -29.98
C VAL A 258 -39.11 35.65 -30.58
N SER A 259 -38.53 34.80 -29.73
CA SER A 259 -37.47 33.87 -30.12
C SER A 259 -37.43 32.62 -29.24
N PRO A 260 -38.35 31.67 -29.45
CA PRO A 260 -38.45 30.46 -28.62
C PRO A 260 -37.19 29.59 -28.72
N SER A 261 -36.52 29.55 -29.87
CA SER A 261 -35.27 28.80 -30.06
C SER A 261 -34.12 29.32 -29.17
N LYS A 262 -34.05 30.63 -28.91
CA LYS A 262 -33.04 31.21 -28.02
C LYS A 262 -33.30 30.85 -26.55
N VAL A 263 -34.57 30.82 -26.16
CA VAL A 263 -34.99 30.35 -24.83
C VAL A 263 -34.62 28.89 -24.63
N LEU A 264 -34.90 28.04 -25.63
CA LEU A 264 -34.51 26.61 -25.58
C LEU A 264 -32.99 26.43 -25.48
N ARG A 265 -32.20 27.23 -26.20
CA ARG A 265 -30.74 27.22 -26.07
C ARG A 265 -30.28 27.57 -24.66
N ILE A 266 -30.86 28.61 -24.05
CA ILE A 266 -30.51 29.01 -22.69
C ILE A 266 -30.88 27.92 -21.69
N LEU A 267 -32.11 27.40 -21.79
CA LEU A 267 -32.58 26.33 -20.91
C LEU A 267 -31.73 25.07 -21.07
N ASN A 268 -31.23 24.75 -22.27
CA ASN A 268 -30.30 23.65 -22.49
C ASN A 268 -28.87 23.91 -21.98
N ALA A 269 -28.43 25.16 -21.94
CA ALA A 269 -27.09 25.53 -21.50
C ALA A 269 -26.94 25.59 -19.97
N VAL A 270 -28.02 25.90 -19.23
CA VAL A 270 -27.99 25.96 -17.77
C VAL A 270 -27.95 24.59 -17.11
N THR A 271 -27.38 24.52 -15.91
CA THR A 271 -27.38 23.30 -15.07
C THR A 271 -28.79 22.81 -14.75
N ASP A 272 -28.94 21.53 -14.44
CA ASP A 272 -30.24 20.94 -14.12
C ASP A 272 -30.93 21.63 -12.94
N ALA A 273 -30.16 22.05 -11.92
CA ALA A 273 -30.68 22.75 -10.75
C ALA A 273 -31.23 24.15 -11.11
N SER A 274 -30.46 24.93 -11.87
CA SER A 274 -30.90 26.24 -12.36
C SER A 274 -32.09 26.11 -13.30
N ARG A 275 -32.07 25.12 -14.19
CA ARG A 275 -33.15 24.83 -15.14
C ARG A 275 -34.45 24.50 -14.42
N ALA A 276 -34.40 23.62 -13.42
CA ALA A 276 -35.56 23.23 -12.63
C ALA A 276 -36.17 24.44 -11.90
N SER A 277 -35.32 25.27 -11.28
CA SER A 277 -35.76 26.47 -10.55
C SER A 277 -36.38 27.51 -11.48
N ILE A 278 -35.77 27.75 -12.65
CA ILE A 278 -36.29 28.68 -13.66
C ILE A 278 -37.61 28.16 -14.24
N ILE A 279 -37.71 26.88 -14.60
CA ILE A 279 -38.94 26.29 -15.14
C ILE A 279 -40.08 26.32 -14.11
N ALA A 280 -39.77 26.13 -12.81
CA ALA A 280 -40.77 26.24 -11.75
C ALA A 280 -41.38 27.65 -11.70
N GLU A 281 -40.53 28.69 -11.72
CA GLU A 281 -41.00 30.08 -11.76
C GLU A 281 -41.69 30.43 -13.09
N MET A 282 -41.23 29.89 -14.23
CA MET A 282 -41.91 30.06 -15.51
C MET A 282 -43.31 29.44 -15.49
N SER A 283 -43.47 28.25 -14.89
CA SER A 283 -44.77 27.58 -14.75
C SER A 283 -45.72 28.35 -13.85
N ASN A 284 -45.22 28.98 -12.79
CA ASN A 284 -46.01 29.86 -11.93
C ASN A 284 -46.56 31.08 -12.69
N LEU A 285 -45.79 31.62 -13.64
CA LEU A 285 -46.15 32.80 -14.42
C LEU A 285 -47.01 32.48 -15.66
N ASN A 286 -46.66 31.42 -16.40
CA ASN A 286 -47.38 30.98 -17.59
C ASN A 286 -47.20 29.48 -17.83
N LYS A 287 -48.19 28.69 -17.44
CA LYS A 287 -48.19 27.22 -17.53
C LYS A 287 -48.14 26.72 -18.97
N ASP A 288 -48.87 27.37 -19.88
CA ASP A 288 -49.03 26.90 -21.26
C ASP A 288 -47.74 27.05 -22.07
N ILE A 289 -47.10 28.23 -22.01
CA ILE A 289 -45.83 28.48 -22.70
C ILE A 289 -44.73 27.59 -22.11
N THR A 290 -44.72 27.43 -20.78
CA THR A 290 -43.73 26.59 -20.10
C THR A 290 -43.86 25.14 -20.52
N ALA A 291 -45.07 24.57 -20.59
CA ALA A 291 -45.30 23.21 -21.06
C ALA A 291 -44.86 23.03 -22.53
N GLN A 292 -45.09 24.03 -23.38
CA GLN A 292 -44.64 23.99 -24.78
C GLN A 292 -43.11 24.04 -24.90
N LEU A 293 -42.43 24.87 -24.11
CA LEU A 293 -40.96 24.94 -24.11
C LEU A 293 -40.35 23.64 -23.57
N VAL A 294 -40.89 23.11 -22.47
CA VAL A 294 -40.41 21.88 -21.85
C VAL A 294 -40.61 20.67 -22.75
N SER A 295 -41.75 20.56 -23.45
CA SER A 295 -41.95 19.49 -24.44
C SER A 295 -40.94 19.58 -25.58
N LYS A 296 -40.64 20.79 -26.09
CA LYS A 296 -39.61 21.00 -27.12
C LYS A 296 -38.19 20.70 -26.62
N LEU A 297 -37.89 20.94 -25.35
CA LEU A 297 -36.60 20.56 -24.75
C LEU A 297 -36.39 19.03 -24.75
N MET A 298 -37.46 18.25 -24.58
CA MET A 298 -37.38 16.78 -24.57
C MET A 298 -37.23 16.16 -25.96
N VAL A 299 -37.58 16.87 -27.03
CA VAL A 299 -37.62 16.31 -28.39
C VAL A 299 -36.26 16.37 -29.12
N GLY A 300 -35.25 17.03 -28.55
CA GLY A 300 -33.84 16.88 -28.94
C GLY A 300 -33.58 16.81 -30.45
N LYS A 301 -34.01 17.83 -31.21
CA LYS A 301 -33.53 18.08 -32.57
C LYS A 301 -33.21 19.56 -32.75
#